data_AF-A0A9W9MKF4-F1
#
_entry.id   AF-A0A9W9MKF4-F1
#
_cell.length_a   1.000
_cell.length_b   1.000
_cell.length_c   1.000
_cell.angle_alpha   90.00
_cell.angle_beta   90.00
_cell.angle_gamma   90.00
#
_symmetry.space_group_name_H-M   'P 1'
#
loop_
_entity.id
_entity.type
_entity.pdbx_description
1 polymer ?
#
loop_
_entity_poly.entity_id
_entity_poly.type
_entity_poly.pdbx_seq_one_letter_code
_entity_poly.pdbx_strand_id
1 'polypeptide(L)'
;MPSSEALKMSGLFPSGLGPKEGLGLINGTAPSVALASLALYDTQQLTLLSQMLTAFASESLAGNVEWAHPFIHATRPYTGQIEVAANIRRFLKGSKFVVGLESQKTSGDGLCQDRYSIRTAPQWIGPYIEDLLLAQHQLEVELNSTSDNPLVDTSKQDDGSSGKVYSGGNF
;
A
#
# COMPACT_ATOMS: atom_id res chain seq x y z
N MET A 1 23.04 2.97 24.90
CA MET A 1 24.48 2.82 25.14
C MET A 1 25.26 3.84 24.29
N PRO A 2 26.49 4.20 24.65
CA PRO A 2 27.34 5.06 23.83
C PRO A 2 27.67 4.44 22.45
N SER A 3 27.80 5.26 21.41
CA SER A 3 28.11 4.80 20.04
C SER A 3 29.40 3.97 19.96
N SER A 4 30.43 4.37 20.72
CA SER A 4 31.71 3.65 20.78
C SER A 4 31.59 2.22 21.30
N GLU A 5 30.67 1.96 22.22
CA GLU A 5 30.41 0.63 22.76
C GLU A 5 29.68 -0.24 21.73
N ALA A 6 28.67 0.31 21.05
CA ALA A 6 27.92 -0.38 20.01
C ALA A 6 28.83 -0.77 18.83
N LEU A 7 29.71 0.13 18.36
CA LEU A 7 30.68 -0.18 17.31
C LEU A 7 31.60 -1.34 17.72
N LYS A 8 32.13 -1.31 18.95
CA LYS A 8 33.00 -2.37 19.47
C LYS A 8 32.28 -3.73 19.54
N MET A 9 31.02 -3.74 19.97
CA MET A 9 30.19 -4.96 20.00
C MET A 9 29.93 -5.53 18.61
N SER A 10 29.80 -4.67 17.60
CA SER A 10 29.65 -5.06 16.19
C SER A 10 30.97 -5.36 15.48
N GLY A 11 32.11 -5.33 16.16
CA GLY A 11 33.44 -5.55 15.56
C GLY A 11 33.89 -4.43 14.61
N LEU A 12 33.30 -3.23 14.74
CA LEU A 12 33.60 -2.05 13.92
C LEU A 12 34.47 -1.05 14.68
N PHE A 13 35.26 -0.28 13.93
CA PHE A 13 36.10 0.80 14.46
C PHE A 13 35.62 2.15 13.91
N PRO A 14 35.69 3.23 14.69
CA PRO A 14 35.35 4.56 14.18
C PRO A 14 36.28 4.95 13.03
N SER A 15 35.72 5.34 11.89
CA SER A 15 36.44 6.00 10.80
C SER A 15 36.19 7.50 10.84
N GLY A 16 37.21 8.29 10.49
CA GLY A 16 36.99 9.71 10.19
C GLY A 16 36.16 9.85 8.91
N LEU A 17 35.41 10.94 8.78
CA LEU A 17 34.67 11.25 7.57
C LEU A 17 35.54 12.06 6.60
N GLY A 18 35.61 11.63 5.35
CA GLY A 18 36.21 12.37 4.25
C GLY A 18 35.31 13.50 3.75
N PRO A 19 35.78 14.26 2.73
CA PRO A 19 34.94 15.23 2.04
C PRO A 19 33.65 14.57 1.51
N LYS A 20 32.52 15.28 1.61
CA LYS A 20 31.17 14.85 1.18
C LYS A 20 30.54 13.69 1.98
N GLU A 21 31.31 12.82 2.64
CA GLU A 21 30.76 11.64 3.33
C GLU A 21 29.76 12.01 4.44
N GLY A 22 30.06 13.01 5.26
CA GLY A 22 29.14 13.46 6.31
C GLY A 22 27.81 13.98 5.76
N LEU A 23 27.84 14.67 4.62
CA LEU A 23 26.62 15.12 3.94
C LEU A 23 25.89 13.94 3.30
N GLY A 24 26.61 13.01 2.65
CA GLY A 24 26.01 11.81 2.05
C GLY A 24 25.33 10.87 3.07
N LEU A 25 25.71 10.93 4.35
CA LEU A 25 25.05 10.18 5.42
C LEU A 25 23.72 10.78 5.87
N ILE A 26 23.55 12.11 5.77
CA ILE A 26 22.42 12.83 6.37
C ILE A 26 21.46 13.43 5.35
N ASN A 27 21.92 13.61 4.11
CA ASN A 27 21.22 14.37 3.09
C ASN A 27 20.39 13.44 2.23
N GLY A 28 19.20 13.06 2.71
CA GLY A 28 18.27 12.23 1.96
C GLY A 28 16.98 11.94 2.73
N THR A 29 16.06 11.24 2.07
CA THR A 29 14.69 10.98 2.54
C THR A 29 14.53 9.67 3.32
N ALA A 30 15.64 8.97 3.59
CA ALA A 30 15.65 7.62 4.16
C ALA A 30 14.73 7.42 5.39
N PRO A 31 14.70 8.31 6.40
CA PRO A 31 13.80 8.15 7.54
C PRO A 31 12.31 8.22 7.15
N SER A 32 11.96 9.14 6.23
CA SER A 32 10.59 9.35 5.79
C SER A 32 10.09 8.19 4.93
N VAL A 33 10.88 7.76 3.94
CA VAL A 33 10.53 6.63 3.08
C VAL A 33 10.44 5.33 3.86
N ALA A 34 11.35 5.10 4.84
CA ALA A 34 11.28 3.92 5.69
C ALA A 34 9.99 3.86 6.52
N LEU A 35 9.60 4.97 7.15
CA LEU A 35 8.35 5.03 7.91
C LEU A 35 7.13 4.85 6.99
N ALA A 36 7.13 5.49 5.83
CA ALA A 36 6.06 5.39 4.85
C ALA A 36 5.91 3.95 4.32
N SER A 37 7.02 3.23 4.08
CA SER A 37 6.99 1.83 3.65
C SER A 37 6.37 0.91 4.71
N LEU A 38 6.71 1.10 5.99
CA LEU A 38 6.10 0.33 7.09
C LEU A 38 4.61 0.63 7.21
N ALA A 39 4.23 1.92 7.17
CA ALA A 39 2.84 2.33 7.23
C ALA A 39 2.03 1.78 6.05
N LEU A 40 2.59 1.79 4.84
CA LEU A 40 1.95 1.23 3.65
C LEU A 40 1.74 -0.28 3.80
N TYR A 41 2.76 -1.02 4.27
CA TYR A 41 2.66 -2.45 4.51
C TYR A 41 1.51 -2.79 5.47
N ASP A 42 1.47 -2.13 6.63
CA ASP A 42 0.41 -2.34 7.63
C ASP A 42 -0.96 -1.97 7.05
N THR A 43 -1.04 -0.88 6.29
CA THR A 43 -2.30 -0.43 5.68
C THR A 43 -2.81 -1.42 4.64
N GLN A 44 -1.93 -2.05 3.85
CA GLN A 44 -2.33 -3.11 2.91
C GLN A 44 -2.94 -4.32 3.64
N GLN A 45 -2.35 -4.73 4.77
CA GLN A 45 -2.90 -5.81 5.59
C GLN A 45 -4.28 -5.43 6.18
N LEU A 46 -4.40 -4.20 6.70
CA LEU A 46 -5.66 -3.70 7.26
C LEU A 46 -6.76 -3.55 6.19
N THR A 47 -6.41 -3.18 4.97
CA THR A 47 -7.34 -3.11 3.84
C THR A 47 -7.91 -4.49 3.52
N LEU A 48 -7.09 -5.54 3.48
CA LEU A 48 -7.59 -6.91 3.31
C LEU A 48 -8.45 -7.36 4.50
N LEU A 49 -8.02 -7.08 5.73
CA LEU A 49 -8.79 -7.38 6.94
C LEU A 49 -10.16 -6.70 6.92
N SER A 50 -10.25 -5.45 6.46
CA SER A 50 -11.52 -4.72 6.37
C SER A 50 -12.53 -5.40 5.44
N GLN A 51 -12.06 -6.02 4.36
CA GLN A 51 -12.90 -6.79 3.43
C GLN A 51 -13.39 -8.09 4.10
N MET A 52 -12.51 -8.79 4.84
CA MET A 52 -12.92 -9.97 5.62
C MET A 52 -13.93 -9.62 6.71
N LEU A 53 -13.73 -8.51 7.42
CA LEU A 53 -14.67 -8.03 8.44
C LEU A 53 -16.01 -7.60 7.84
N THR A 54 -16.00 -7.07 6.61
CA THR A 54 -17.24 -6.77 5.86
C THR A 54 -18.01 -8.06 5.54
N ALA A 55 -17.31 -9.12 5.10
CA ALA A 55 -17.92 -10.42 4.89
C ALA A 55 -18.50 -10.99 6.20
N PHE A 56 -17.71 -10.97 7.27
CA PHE A 56 -18.14 -11.42 8.61
C PHE A 56 -19.35 -10.64 9.15
N ALA A 57 -19.37 -9.32 8.97
CA ALA A 57 -20.51 -8.49 9.35
C ALA A 57 -21.75 -8.82 8.50
N SER A 58 -21.58 -9.14 7.22
CA SER A 58 -22.67 -9.57 6.34
C SER A 58 -23.28 -10.89 6.82
N GLU A 59 -22.45 -11.87 7.21
CA GLU A 59 -22.93 -13.11 7.83
C GLU A 59 -23.65 -12.86 9.16
N SER A 60 -23.07 -12.04 10.03
CA SER A 60 -23.63 -11.71 11.34
C SER A 60 -25.00 -11.01 11.26
N LEU A 61 -25.24 -10.28 10.17
CA LEU A 61 -26.49 -9.57 9.91
C LEU A 61 -27.50 -10.39 9.09
N ALA A 62 -27.15 -11.62 8.69
CA ALA A 62 -27.91 -12.42 7.73
C ALA A 62 -28.25 -11.61 6.45
N GLY A 63 -27.26 -10.87 5.95
CA GLY A 63 -27.42 -9.88 4.88
C GLY A 63 -27.70 -10.48 3.50
N ASN A 64 -28.21 -9.64 2.60
CA ASN A 64 -28.36 -9.96 1.19
C ASN A 64 -27.14 -9.44 0.41
N VAL A 65 -26.22 -10.35 0.06
CA VAL A 65 -24.92 -10.04 -0.55
C VAL A 65 -24.95 -9.96 -2.08
N GLU A 66 -26.14 -9.85 -2.68
CA GLU A 66 -26.29 -9.58 -4.12
C GLU A 66 -25.55 -8.30 -4.55
N TRP A 67 -25.32 -7.36 -3.63
CA TRP A 67 -24.54 -6.15 -3.87
C TRP A 67 -23.09 -6.40 -4.27
N ALA A 68 -22.54 -7.58 -4.00
CA ALA A 68 -21.18 -7.97 -4.41
C ALA A 68 -21.15 -8.61 -5.81
N HIS A 69 -22.30 -8.75 -6.48
CA HIS A 69 -22.42 -9.50 -7.73
C HIS A 69 -21.57 -8.89 -8.86
N PRO A 70 -20.82 -9.70 -9.65
CA PRO A 70 -19.90 -9.20 -10.66
C PRO A 70 -20.51 -8.24 -11.68
N PHE A 71 -21.77 -8.45 -12.08
CA PHE A 71 -22.51 -7.55 -12.97
C PHE A 71 -22.54 -6.09 -12.48
N ILE A 72 -22.74 -5.87 -11.18
CA ILE A 72 -22.81 -4.51 -10.60
C ILE A 72 -21.47 -3.80 -10.80
N HIS A 73 -20.37 -4.51 -10.52
CA HIS A 73 -19.03 -3.95 -10.59
C HIS A 73 -18.50 -3.87 -12.02
N ALA A 74 -18.96 -4.72 -12.93
CA ALA A 74 -18.70 -4.60 -14.37
C ALA A 74 -19.41 -3.39 -14.99
N THR A 75 -20.58 -2.99 -14.45
CA THR A 75 -21.33 -1.82 -14.93
C THR A 75 -20.65 -0.49 -14.59
N ARG A 76 -19.86 -0.45 -13.51
CA ARG A 76 -19.02 0.69 -13.12
C ARG A 76 -17.61 0.20 -12.78
N PRO A 77 -16.75 -0.04 -13.79
CA PRO A 77 -15.60 -0.92 -13.68
C PRO A 77 -14.34 -0.24 -13.15
N TYR A 78 -14.41 0.33 -11.95
CA TYR A 78 -13.19 0.69 -11.22
C TYR A 78 -12.48 -0.58 -10.75
N THR A 79 -11.18 -0.65 -10.98
CA THR A 79 -10.38 -1.86 -10.73
C THR A 79 -10.44 -2.28 -9.27
N GLY A 80 -10.24 -1.34 -8.34
CA GLY A 80 -10.30 -1.62 -6.90
C GLY A 80 -11.70 -2.05 -6.47
N GLN A 81 -12.75 -1.46 -7.04
CA GLN A 81 -14.13 -1.84 -6.73
C GLN A 81 -14.44 -3.28 -7.17
N ILE A 82 -13.99 -3.66 -8.37
CA ILE A 82 -14.14 -5.03 -8.89
C ILE A 82 -13.38 -6.02 -8.00
N GLU A 83 -12.15 -5.69 -7.64
CA GLU A 83 -11.29 -6.54 -6.80
C GLU A 83 -11.92 -6.78 -5.42
N VAL A 84 -12.36 -5.73 -4.73
CA VAL A 84 -12.98 -5.85 -3.40
C VAL A 84 -14.22 -6.72 -3.45
N ALA A 85 -15.08 -6.51 -4.45
CA ALA A 85 -16.28 -7.32 -4.60
C ALA A 85 -15.96 -8.80 -4.83
N ALA A 86 -14.98 -9.08 -5.68
CA ALA A 86 -14.53 -10.45 -5.96
C ALA A 86 -13.95 -11.12 -4.70
N ASN A 87 -13.14 -10.40 -3.92
CA ASN A 87 -12.58 -10.88 -2.66
C ASN A 87 -13.67 -11.18 -1.63
N ILE A 88 -14.59 -10.24 -1.40
CA ILE A 88 -15.69 -10.43 -0.44
C ILE A 88 -16.58 -11.62 -0.86
N ARG A 89 -16.93 -11.74 -2.14
CA ARG A 89 -17.65 -12.93 -2.64
C ARG A 89 -16.87 -14.22 -2.37
N ARG A 90 -15.55 -14.21 -2.54
CA ARG A 90 -14.71 -15.37 -2.25
C ARG A 90 -14.71 -15.73 -0.77
N PHE A 91 -14.68 -14.74 0.13
CA PHE A 91 -14.79 -14.98 1.58
C PHE A 91 -16.14 -15.55 1.99
N LEU A 92 -17.22 -15.12 1.34
CA LEU A 92 -18.58 -15.58 1.60
C LEU A 92 -18.92 -16.93 0.96
N LYS A 93 -18.03 -17.49 0.12
CA LYS A 93 -18.27 -18.74 -0.60
C LYS A 93 -18.50 -19.89 0.39
N GLY A 94 -19.68 -20.51 0.30
CA GLY A 94 -20.08 -21.63 1.17
C GLY A 94 -20.71 -21.20 2.50
N SER A 95 -20.86 -19.89 2.74
CA SER A 95 -21.61 -19.38 3.89
C SER A 95 -23.06 -19.86 3.87
N LYS A 96 -23.58 -20.22 5.04
CA LYS A 96 -24.99 -20.57 5.28
C LYS A 96 -25.78 -19.42 5.92
N PHE A 97 -25.12 -18.30 6.20
CA PHE A 97 -25.70 -17.18 6.94
C PHE A 97 -26.20 -16.07 6.03
N VAL A 98 -25.59 -15.89 4.85
CA VAL A 98 -26.00 -14.88 3.87
C VAL A 98 -26.90 -15.46 2.77
N VAL A 99 -27.65 -14.58 2.12
CA VAL A 99 -28.40 -14.87 0.88
C VAL A 99 -27.89 -13.95 -0.24
N GLY A 100 -28.28 -14.17 -1.50
CA GLY A 100 -27.87 -13.28 -2.60
C GLY A 100 -26.55 -13.62 -3.28
N LEU A 101 -25.80 -14.61 -2.76
CA LEU A 101 -24.50 -14.97 -3.33
C LEU A 101 -24.65 -15.67 -4.69
N GLU A 102 -25.42 -16.76 -4.74
CA GLU A 102 -25.64 -17.57 -5.97
C GLU A 102 -27.10 -17.51 -6.47
N SER A 103 -27.99 -16.83 -5.74
CA SER A 103 -29.42 -16.73 -6.05
C SER A 103 -29.95 -15.36 -5.65
N GLN A 104 -30.82 -14.77 -6.46
CA GLN A 104 -31.46 -13.49 -6.10
C GLN A 104 -32.52 -13.68 -5.01
N LYS A 105 -32.57 -12.73 -4.06
CA LYS A 105 -33.64 -12.70 -3.06
C LYS A 105 -34.88 -12.05 -3.69
N THR A 106 -35.88 -12.84 -4.01
CA THR A 106 -37.13 -12.36 -4.66
C THR A 106 -38.28 -12.13 -3.68
N SER A 107 -38.25 -12.75 -2.49
CA SER A 107 -39.23 -12.61 -1.42
C SER A 107 -38.67 -13.15 -0.09
N GLY A 108 -39.33 -12.87 1.04
CA GLY A 108 -38.97 -13.39 2.38
C GLY A 108 -38.68 -12.31 3.42
N ASP A 109 -38.46 -12.74 4.66
CA ASP A 109 -38.27 -11.85 5.81
C ASP A 109 -36.92 -11.09 5.79
N GLY A 110 -36.84 -10.01 6.55
CA GLY A 110 -35.65 -9.15 6.66
C GLY A 110 -35.60 -8.01 5.63
N LEU A 111 -34.47 -7.31 5.57
CA LEU A 111 -34.30 -6.20 4.64
C LEU A 111 -34.25 -6.71 3.18
N CYS A 112 -34.87 -5.94 2.27
CA CYS A 112 -34.71 -6.13 0.83
C CYS A 112 -33.29 -5.71 0.38
N GLN A 113 -32.78 -4.63 0.98
CA GLN A 113 -31.45 -4.09 0.73
C GLN A 113 -30.74 -3.81 2.06
N ASP A 114 -29.50 -4.25 2.17
CA ASP A 114 -28.66 -3.92 3.31
C ASP A 114 -28.36 -2.40 3.37
N ARG A 115 -27.96 -1.91 4.54
CA ARG A 115 -27.54 -0.51 4.71
C ARG A 115 -26.20 -0.27 4.02
N TYR A 116 -25.91 0.99 3.72
CA TYR A 116 -24.72 1.37 2.94
C TYR A 116 -23.40 0.92 3.57
N SER A 117 -23.29 0.93 4.89
CA SER A 117 -22.08 0.47 5.60
C SER A 117 -21.61 -0.95 5.21
N ILE A 118 -22.50 -1.79 4.68
CA ILE A 118 -22.17 -3.11 4.13
C ILE A 118 -22.33 -3.10 2.61
N ARG A 119 -23.50 -2.68 2.12
CA ARG A 119 -23.85 -2.79 0.71
C ARG A 119 -22.93 -2.02 -0.24
N THR A 120 -22.38 -0.90 0.21
CA THR A 120 -21.50 -0.07 -0.63
C THR A 120 -20.02 -0.29 -0.34
N ALA A 121 -19.66 -1.35 0.41
CA ALA A 121 -18.28 -1.59 0.80
C ALA A 121 -17.31 -1.72 -0.40
N PRO A 122 -17.64 -2.40 -1.52
CA PRO A 122 -16.75 -2.41 -2.69
C PRO A 122 -16.52 -1.03 -3.29
N GLN A 123 -17.57 -0.20 -3.38
CA GLN A 123 -17.51 1.16 -3.90
C GLN A 123 -16.72 2.09 -2.97
N TRP A 124 -16.75 1.82 -1.66
CA TRP A 124 -16.06 2.60 -0.65
C TRP A 124 -14.58 2.21 -0.55
N ILE A 125 -14.27 0.91 -0.46
CA ILE A 125 -12.91 0.39 -0.25
C ILE A 125 -12.10 0.45 -1.55
N GLY A 126 -12.75 0.29 -2.71
CA GLY A 126 -12.07 0.21 -4.01
C GLY A 126 -11.10 1.35 -4.31
N PRO A 127 -11.51 2.63 -4.20
CA PRO A 127 -10.60 3.76 -4.42
C PRO A 127 -9.38 3.76 -3.49
N TYR A 128 -9.52 3.31 -2.23
CA TYR A 128 -8.38 3.23 -1.32
C TYR A 128 -7.35 2.20 -1.77
N ILE A 129 -7.76 1.09 -2.38
CA ILE A 129 -6.80 0.13 -2.96
C ILE A 129 -6.03 0.78 -4.11
N GLU A 130 -6.71 1.53 -4.97
CA GLU A 130 -6.08 2.23 -6.09
C GLU A 130 -5.06 3.26 -5.59
N ASP A 131 -5.39 4.01 -4.54
CA ASP A 131 -4.47 4.95 -3.88
C ASP A 131 -3.27 4.23 -3.24
N LEU A 132 -3.48 3.09 -2.59
CA LEU A 132 -2.38 2.30 -2.00
C LEU A 132 -1.44 1.73 -3.06
N LEU A 133 -1.95 1.33 -4.23
CA LEU A 133 -1.12 0.88 -5.35
C LEU A 133 -0.27 2.02 -5.92
N LEU A 134 -0.85 3.23 -6.03
CA LEU A 134 -0.10 4.41 -6.43
C LEU A 134 0.99 4.77 -5.41
N ALA A 135 0.63 4.77 -4.12
CA ALA A 135 1.58 5.03 -3.04
C ALA A 135 2.73 4.01 -3.03
N GLN A 136 2.43 2.73 -3.27
CA GLN A 136 3.44 1.70 -3.42
C GLN A 136 4.43 2.03 -4.54
N HIS A 137 3.93 2.36 -5.72
CA HIS A 137 4.78 2.70 -6.86
C HIS A 137 5.68 3.90 -6.55
N GLN A 138 5.13 4.95 -5.93
CA GLN A 138 5.92 6.14 -5.56
C GLN A 138 6.99 5.83 -4.53
N LEU A 139 6.69 5.03 -3.51
CA LEU A 139 7.68 4.59 -2.52
C LEU A 139 8.74 3.67 -3.13
N GLU A 140 8.38 2.79 -4.07
CA GLU A 140 9.34 1.95 -4.79
C GLU A 140 10.34 2.82 -5.58
N VAL A 141 9.88 3.90 -6.21
CA VAL A 141 10.78 4.85 -6.88
C VAL A 141 11.70 5.53 -5.86
N GLU A 142 11.16 6.04 -4.75
CA GLU A 142 11.94 6.76 -3.74
C GLU A 142 12.99 5.85 -3.05
N LEU A 143 12.60 4.62 -2.69
CA LEU A 143 13.50 3.62 -2.09
C LEU A 143 14.69 3.27 -2.99
N ASN A 144 14.54 3.41 -4.30
CA ASN A 144 15.55 3.09 -5.31
C ASN A 144 16.15 4.35 -5.96
N SER A 145 15.94 5.52 -5.37
CA SER A 145 16.47 6.79 -5.84
C SER A 145 17.74 7.20 -5.10
N THR A 146 18.61 7.96 -5.77
CA THR A 146 19.70 8.68 -5.10
C THR A 146 19.16 9.99 -4.55
N SER A 147 18.66 9.92 -3.32
CA SER A 147 18.18 11.09 -2.58
C SER A 147 19.38 11.72 -1.85
N ASP A 148 20.11 12.60 -2.53
CA ASP A 148 21.32 13.28 -2.05
C ASP A 148 21.63 14.52 -2.91
N ASN A 149 22.53 15.37 -2.42
CA ASN A 149 23.07 16.52 -3.13
C ASN A 149 24.45 16.95 -2.56
N PRO A 150 25.42 17.37 -3.41
CA PRO A 150 25.42 17.25 -4.87
C PRO A 150 25.60 15.81 -5.33
N LEU A 151 25.14 15.52 -6.54
CA LEU A 151 25.35 14.24 -7.21
C LEU A 151 26.68 14.25 -7.97
N VAL A 152 27.37 13.12 -7.94
CA VAL A 152 28.65 12.92 -8.64
C VAL A 152 28.44 11.94 -9.78
N ASP A 153 28.62 12.42 -11.01
CA ASP A 153 28.63 11.58 -12.21
C ASP A 153 30.08 11.18 -12.55
N THR A 154 30.38 9.91 -12.32
CA THR A 154 31.69 9.33 -12.61
C THR A 154 31.80 8.79 -14.04
N SER A 155 30.74 8.89 -14.85
CA SER A 155 30.76 8.44 -16.24
C SER A 155 31.73 9.28 -17.08
N LYS A 156 32.33 8.63 -18.09
CA LYS A 156 33.17 9.32 -19.07
C LYS A 156 32.30 10.17 -19.97
N GLN A 157 32.68 11.42 -20.09
CA GLN A 157 32.00 12.42 -20.90
C GLN A 157 32.59 12.42 -22.33
N ASP A 158 31.87 13.01 -23.28
CA ASP A 158 32.30 13.08 -24.68
C ASP A 158 33.63 13.83 -24.88
N ASP A 159 33.94 14.77 -24.00
CA ASP A 159 35.20 15.51 -23.96
C ASP A 159 36.36 14.75 -23.26
N GLY A 160 36.12 13.51 -22.85
CA GLY A 160 37.08 12.67 -22.14
C GLY A 160 37.22 12.96 -20.65
N SER A 161 36.50 13.95 -20.11
CA SER A 161 36.47 14.24 -18.66
C SER A 161 35.60 13.25 -17.88
N SER A 162 35.74 13.22 -16.55
CA SER A 162 34.91 12.41 -15.63
C SER A 162 34.83 13.09 -14.26
N GLY A 163 33.87 12.70 -13.43
CA GLY A 163 33.70 13.24 -12.08
C GLY A 163 32.98 14.59 -12.04
N LYS A 164 31.98 14.77 -12.92
CA LYS A 164 31.15 15.98 -12.90
C LYS A 164 30.28 16.01 -11.65
N VAL A 165 30.11 17.19 -11.09
CA VAL A 165 29.31 17.42 -9.87
C VAL A 165 28.10 18.27 -10.23
N TYR A 166 26.92 17.78 -9.90
CA TYR A 166 25.64 18.43 -10.20
C TYR A 166 24.92 18.81 -8.90
N SER A 167 24.52 20.08 -8.81
CA SER A 167 23.71 20.58 -7.71
C SER A 167 22.23 20.55 -8.08
N GLY A 168 21.40 19.99 -7.20
CA GLY A 168 19.97 19.83 -7.37
C GLY A 168 19.23 19.77 -6.03
N GLY A 169 18.04 19.15 -6.02
CA GLY A 169 17.12 19.14 -4.89
C GLY A 169 16.49 17.77 -4.62
N ASN A 170 17.25 16.69 -4.79
CA ASN A 170 16.75 15.31 -4.60
C ASN A 170 16.69 14.87 -3.12
N PHE A 171 16.88 15.78 -2.16
CA PHE A 171 16.90 15.46 -0.73
C PHE A 171 15.54 15.59 -0.05
#